data_AF-A0A6G1REA3-F1
#
_entry.id   AF-A0A6G1REA3-F1
#
_cell.length_a   1.000
_cell.length_b   1.000
_cell.length_c   1.000
_cell.angle_alpha   90.00
_cell.angle_beta   90.00
_cell.angle_gamma   90.00
#
_symmetry.space_group_name_H-M   'P 1'
#
loop_
_entity.id
_entity.type
_entity.pdbx_description
1 polymer ?
#
loop_
_entity_poly.entity_id
_entity_poly.type
_entity_poly.pdbx_seq_one_letter_code
_entity_poly.pdbx_strand_id
1 'polypeptide(L)'
;MANGIALSPCEDYILIAETSVCRIIRYWVSGTNAGKKEVFVDNLPGYPDNIRLSATGLYRVGISTTRFPSFFAPFLDALGPYPFLKRLIAKVTLTLCGINCWCCKNVDFFFPPPSVK
;
A
#
# COMPACT_ATOMS: atom_id res chain seq x y z
N MET A 1 5.39 2.26 1.94
CA MET A 1 6.37 1.89 0.90
C MET A 1 5.92 2.49 -0.41
N ALA A 2 6.80 3.25 -1.07
CA ALA A 2 6.59 3.74 -2.43
C ALA A 2 7.02 2.64 -3.40
N ASN A 3 6.15 2.25 -4.33
CA ASN A 3 6.41 1.12 -5.22
C ASN A 3 6.47 1.59 -6.68
N GLY A 4 5.47 2.37 -7.11
CA GLY A 4 5.40 2.95 -8.45
C GLY A 4 5.57 4.47 -8.45
N ILE A 5 6.25 4.98 -9.47
CA ILE A 5 6.41 6.41 -9.72
C ILE A 5 6.05 6.69 -11.19
N ALA A 6 5.32 7.76 -11.45
CA ALA A 6 5.06 8.24 -12.80
C ALA A 6 5.22 9.75 -12.90
N LEU A 7 5.94 10.22 -13.91
CA LEU A 7 6.09 11.63 -14.21
C LEU A 7 4.92 12.10 -15.08
N SER A 8 4.46 13.33 -14.85
CA SER A 8 3.48 13.95 -15.74
C SER A 8 4.09 14.26 -17.12
N PRO A 9 3.31 14.21 -18.21
CA PRO A 9 3.84 14.51 -19.55
C PRO A 9 4.37 15.94 -19.72
N CYS A 10 3.93 16.88 -18.88
CA CYS A 10 4.44 18.26 -18.83
C CYS A 10 5.53 18.47 -17.77
N GLU A 11 5.97 17.40 -17.08
CA GLU A 11 6.99 17.43 -16.01
C GLU A 11 6.67 18.36 -14.81
N ASP A 12 5.40 18.73 -14.63
CA ASP A 12 4.96 19.61 -13.54
C ASP A 12 4.83 18.89 -12.19
N TYR A 13 4.47 17.60 -12.22
CA TYR A 13 4.28 16.79 -11.03
C TYR A 13 4.66 15.33 -11.23
N ILE A 14 4.90 14.65 -10.11
CA ILE A 14 5.17 13.23 -10.02
C ILE A 14 4.04 12.57 -9.22
N LEU A 15 3.56 11.43 -9.69
CA LEU A 15 2.67 10.55 -8.96
C LEU A 15 3.46 9.43 -8.29
N ILE A 16 3.19 9.18 -7.02
CA ILE A 16 3.83 8.15 -6.20
C ILE A 16 2.75 7.23 -5.66
N ALA A 17 2.84 5.93 -5.99
CA ALA A 17 1.98 4.89 -5.43
C ALA A 17 2.52 4.43 -4.07
N GLU A 18 1.79 4.74 -3.00
CA GLU A 18 2.08 4.22 -1.67
C GLU A 18 1.26 2.96 -1.41
N THR A 19 1.92 1.81 -1.54
CA THR A 19 1.29 0.51 -1.37
C THR A 19 0.76 0.34 0.06
N SER A 20 1.56 0.64 1.08
CA SER A 20 1.21 0.37 2.50
C SER A 20 -0.07 1.06 2.99
N VAL A 21 -0.47 2.18 2.38
CA VAL A 21 -1.63 2.99 2.78
C VAL A 21 -2.71 2.98 1.68
N CYS A 22 -2.53 2.22 0.60
CA CYS A 22 -3.45 2.15 -0.53
C CYS A 22 -3.83 3.53 -1.10
N ARG A 23 -2.83 4.40 -1.29
CA ARG A 23 -3.04 5.77 -1.78
C ARG A 23 -2.03 6.17 -2.84
N ILE A 24 -2.40 7.17 -3.64
CA ILE A 24 -1.52 7.81 -4.62
C ILE A 24 -1.31 9.26 -4.21
N ILE A 25 -0.05 9.65 -4.08
CA ILE A 25 0.36 11.01 -3.74
C ILE A 25 0.82 11.70 -5.02
N ARG A 26 0.42 12.95 -5.18
CA ARG A 26 0.97 13.87 -6.17
C ARG A 26 2.02 14.75 -5.49
N TYR A 27 3.21 14.80 -6.06
CA TYR A 27 4.27 15.70 -5.65
C TYR A 27 4.53 16.71 -6.76
N TRP A 28 4.40 17.99 -6.44
CA TRP A 28 4.62 19.07 -7.40
C TRP A 28 6.13 19.33 -7.52
N VAL A 29 6.65 19.23 -8.75
CA VAL A 29 8.07 19.46 -9.07
C VAL A 29 8.28 20.87 -9.58
N SER A 30 7.33 21.39 -10.36
CA SER A 30 7.40 22.70 -10.99
C SER A 30 6.17 23.56 -10.69
N GLY A 31 6.27 24.85 -10.98
CA GLY A 31 5.21 25.85 -10.78
C GLY A 31 5.12 26.42 -9.37
N THR A 32 4.03 27.16 -9.09
CA THR A 32 3.81 27.88 -7.82
C THR A 32 3.65 26.98 -6.60
N ASN A 33 3.38 25.68 -6.82
CA ASN A 33 3.22 24.68 -5.78
C ASN A 33 4.42 23.73 -5.67
N ALA A 34 5.53 24.00 -6.36
CA ALA A 34 6.74 23.18 -6.30
C ALA A 34 7.15 22.87 -4.84
N GLY A 35 7.43 21.59 -4.57
CA GLY A 35 7.77 21.09 -3.24
C GLY A 35 6.59 20.64 -2.40
N LYS A 36 5.34 20.92 -2.80
CA LYS A 36 4.15 20.46 -2.09
C LYS A 36 3.78 19.02 -2.47
N LYS A 37 3.28 18.28 -1.48
CA LYS A 37 2.67 16.97 -1.65
C LYS A 37 1.17 17.04 -1.38
N GLU A 38 0.39 16.40 -2.22
CA GLU A 38 -1.07 16.36 -2.15
C GLU A 38 -1.56 14.93 -2.36
N VAL A 39 -2.68 14.57 -1.75
CA VAL A 39 -3.30 13.26 -1.96
C VAL A 39 -4.08 13.32 -3.27
N PHE A 40 -3.68 12.52 -4.27
CA PHE A 40 -4.37 12.49 -5.56
C PHE A 40 -5.58 11.56 -5.51
N VAL A 41 -5.37 10.36 -4.98
CA VAL A 41 -6.43 9.36 -4.76
C VAL A 41 -6.13 8.66 -3.45
N ASP A 42 -7.13 8.55 -2.59
CA ASP A 42 -7.06 7.83 -1.33
C ASP A 42 -7.98 6.60 -1.34
N ASN A 43 -7.76 5.70 -0.39
CA ASN A 43 -8.61 4.53 -0.12
C ASN A 43 -8.89 3.69 -1.37
N LEU A 44 -7.81 3.35 -2.11
CA LEU A 44 -7.93 2.49 -3.28
C LEU A 44 -8.46 1.10 -2.89
N PRO A 45 -9.22 0.43 -3.78
CA PRO A 45 -9.80 -0.88 -3.52
C PRO A 45 -8.75 -2.00 -3.44
N GLY A 46 -7.46 -1.67 -3.54
CA GLY A 46 -6.37 -2.59 -3.42
C GLY A 46 -5.03 -1.87 -3.33
N TYR A 47 -3.98 -2.67 -3.24
CA TYR A 47 -2.61 -2.20 -3.04
C TYR A 47 -2.01 -1.72 -4.38
N PRO A 48 -1.78 -0.39 -4.55
CA PRO A 48 -1.20 0.12 -5.78
C PRO A 48 0.27 -0.28 -5.87
N ASP A 49 0.66 -0.77 -7.05
CA ASP A 49 2.02 -1.20 -7.36
C ASP A 49 2.63 -0.21 -8.37
N ASN A 50 2.55 -0.50 -9.66
CA ASN A 50 3.13 0.34 -10.71
C ASN A 50 2.13 1.31 -11.34
N ILE A 51 2.59 2.54 -11.61
CA ILE A 51 1.85 3.56 -12.35
C ILE A 51 2.50 3.73 -13.73
N ARG A 52 1.72 3.68 -14.81
CA ARG A 52 2.20 3.93 -16.18
C ARG A 52 1.31 4.93 -16.89
N LEU A 53 1.92 5.89 -17.59
CA LEU A 53 1.23 6.81 -18.47
C LEU A 53 0.90 6.11 -19.80
N SER A 54 -0.36 6.17 -20.22
CA SER A 54 -0.84 5.73 -21.53
C SER A 54 -0.60 6.84 -22.57
N ALA A 55 -0.44 6.46 -23.84
CA ALA A 55 -0.32 7.41 -24.96
C ALA A 55 -1.54 8.34 -25.10
N THR A 56 -2.68 7.94 -24.53
CA THR A 56 -3.92 8.72 -24.46
C THR A 56 -3.95 9.75 -23.32
N GLY A 57 -2.86 9.91 -22.55
CA GLY A 57 -2.78 10.84 -21.42
C GLY A 57 -3.40 10.32 -20.11
N LEU A 58 -3.79 9.04 -20.05
CA LEU A 58 -4.38 8.43 -18.85
C LEU A 58 -3.33 7.63 -18.07
N TYR A 59 -3.38 7.71 -16.73
CA TYR A 59 -2.55 6.87 -15.86
C TYR A 59 -3.22 5.53 -15.61
N ARG A 60 -2.48 4.45 -15.85
CA ARG A 60 -2.87 3.08 -15.50
C ARG A 60 -2.13 2.68 -14.25
N VAL A 61 -2.88 2.27 -13.23
CA VAL A 61 -2.34 1.83 -11.94
C VAL A 61 -2.57 0.33 -11.82
N GLY A 62 -1.49 -0.43 -11.68
CA GLY A 62 -1.56 -1.85 -11.36
C GLY A 62 -1.96 -2.03 -9.90
N ILE A 63 -3.00 -2.84 -9.66
CA ILE A 63 -3.44 -3.23 -8.33
C ILE A 63 -3.05 -4.69 -8.13
N SER A 64 -2.11 -4.97 -7.22
CA SER A 64 -1.55 -6.32 -7.04
C SER A 64 -2.47 -7.23 -6.24
N THR A 65 -3.16 -6.69 -5.24
CA THR A 65 -4.15 -7.40 -4.44
C THR A 65 -5.32 -6.48 -4.14
N THR A 66 -6.54 -6.97 -4.41
CA THR A 66 -7.77 -6.32 -3.96
C THR A 66 -7.82 -6.38 -2.44
N ARG A 67 -8.08 -5.24 -1.78
CA ARG A 67 -8.45 -5.20 -0.37
C ARG A 67 -9.69 -6.07 -0.26
N PHE A 68 -9.55 -7.25 0.33
CA PHE A 68 -10.65 -8.19 0.46
C PHE A 68 -11.85 -7.44 1.06
N PRO A 69 -13.01 -7.41 0.40
CA PRO A 69 -14.23 -6.85 0.97
C PRO A 69 -14.80 -7.87 1.97
N SER A 70 -13.95 -8.38 2.86
CA SER A 70 -14.41 -9.15 4.00
C SER A 70 -14.90 -8.15 5.03
N PHE A 71 -16.05 -8.44 5.61
CA PHE A 71 -16.66 -7.74 6.75
C PHE A 71 -15.67 -7.43 7.90
N PHE A 72 -14.52 -8.13 7.95
CA PHE A 72 -13.41 -7.97 8.88
C PHE A 72 -12.31 -6.97 8.48
N ALA A 73 -12.24 -6.48 7.23
CA ALA A 73 -11.20 -5.57 6.77
C ALA A 73 -11.13 -4.24 7.56
N PRO A 74 -12.23 -3.49 7.75
CA PRO A 74 -12.19 -2.26 8.54
C PRO A 74 -11.82 -2.50 10.02
N PHE A 75 -12.14 -3.68 10.55
CA PHE A 75 -11.75 -4.07 11.92
C PHE A 75 -10.25 -4.37 12.02
N LEU A 76 -9.67 -5.07 11.05
CA LEU A 76 -8.23 -5.36 11.01
C LEU A 76 -7.38 -4.11 10.76
N ASP A 77 -7.89 -3.16 9.96
CA ASP A 77 -7.23 -1.86 9.76
C ASP A 77 -7.26 -1.00 11.04
N ALA A 78 -8.34 -1.08 11.84
CA ALA A 78 -8.41 -0.47 13.16
C ALA A 78 -7.50 -1.14 14.20
N LEU A 79 -7.12 -2.40 13.99
CA LEU A 79 -6.13 -3.13 14.80
C LEU A 79 -4.68 -2.87 14.39
N GLY A 80 -4.45 -2.08 13.32
CA GLY A 80 -3.14 -1.63 12.85
C GLY A 80 -2.17 -1.10 13.93
N PRO A 81 -2.60 -0.32 14.95
CA PRO A 81 -1.70 0.23 15.96
C PRO A 81 -1.30 -0.76 17.07
N TYR A 82 -1.86 -1.97 17.12
CA TYR A 82 -1.55 -2.97 18.16
C TYR A 82 -0.74 -4.16 17.58
N PRO A 83 0.60 -4.06 17.51
CA PRO A 83 1.45 -5.05 16.83
C PRO A 83 1.37 -6.45 17.45
N PHE A 84 1.13 -6.56 18.76
CA PHE A 84 1.02 -7.84 19.45
C PHE A 84 -0.24 -8.61 19.04
N LEU A 85 -1.38 -7.93 18.96
CA LEU A 85 -2.66 -8.53 18.63
C LEU A 85 -2.69 -8.98 17.17
N LYS A 86 -2.08 -8.21 16.27
CA LYS A 86 -1.86 -8.58 14.87
C LYS A 86 -1.07 -9.88 14.72
N ARG A 87 -0.01 -10.05 15.52
CA ARG A 87 0.83 -11.26 15.52
C ARG A 87 0.08 -12.49 16.02
N LEU A 88 -0.77 -12.33 17.03
CA LEU A 88 -1.59 -13.42 17.56
C LEU A 88 -2.65 -13.87 16.54
N ILE A 89 -3.37 -12.93 15.94
CA ILE A 89 -4.41 -13.22 14.93
C ILE A 89 -3.80 -13.86 13.69
N ALA A 90 -2.65 -13.38 13.22
CA ALA A 90 -1.94 -13.99 12.08
C ALA A 90 -1.54 -15.44 12.40
N LYS A 91 -0.97 -15.72 13.58
CA LYS A 91 -0.62 -17.09 13.97
C LYS A 91 -1.84 -18.00 14.04
N VAL A 92 -2.94 -17.56 14.65
CA VAL A 92 -4.16 -18.37 14.79
C VAL A 92 -4.81 -18.64 13.43
N THR A 93 -4.94 -17.61 12.59
CA THR A 93 -5.58 -17.73 11.26
C THR A 93 -4.76 -18.62 10.31
N LEU A 94 -3.42 -18.48 10.32
CA LEU A 94 -2.53 -19.29 9.48
C LEU A 94 -2.44 -20.75 9.94
N THR A 95 -2.57 -21.01 11.24
CA THR A 95 -2.60 -22.38 11.78
C THR A 95 -3.91 -23.10 11.44
N LEU A 96 -5.03 -22.38 11.42
CA LEU A 96 -6.35 -22.94 11.08
C LEU A 96 -6.53 -23.21 9.57
N CYS A 97 -5.79 -22.53 8.71
CA CYS A 97 -5.97 -22.63 7.26
C CYS A 97 -5.28 -23.87 6.63
N GLY A 98 -4.41 -24.59 7.36
CA GLY A 98 -3.76 -25.81 6.86
C GLY A 98 -2.88 -25.60 5.61
N ILE A 99 -2.61 -24.36 5.22
CA ILE A 99 -1.83 -24.05 4.01
C ILE A 99 -0.35 -24.10 4.38
N ASN A 100 0.35 -25.12 3.85
CA ASN A 100 1.81 -25.24 3.84
C ASN A 100 2.47 -24.19 2.92
N CYS A 101 2.06 -22.92 3.02
CA CYS A 101 2.65 -21.83 2.24
C CYS A 101 3.90 -21.30 2.95
N TRP A 102 4.92 -20.98 2.16
CA TRP A 102 6.17 -20.37 2.64
C TRP A 102 5.94 -19.10 3.49
N CYS A 103 4.87 -18.36 3.18
CA CYS A 103 4.44 -17.17 3.93
C CYS A 103 3.97 -17.50 5.37
N CYS A 104 3.35 -18.67 5.58
CA CYS A 104 2.96 -19.15 6.92
C CYS A 104 4.16 -19.54 7.78
N LYS A 105 5.25 -20.03 7.16
CA LYS A 105 6.45 -20.49 7.87
C LYS A 105 7.40 -19.34 8.23
N ASN A 106 7.28 -18.18 7.59
CA ASN A 106 8.18 -17.03 7.76
C ASN A 106 7.43 -15.74 8.16
N VAL A 107 6.42 -15.85 9.04
CA VAL A 107 5.63 -14.70 9.53
C VAL A 107 6.50 -13.65 10.24
N ASP A 108 7.61 -14.07 10.86
CA ASP A 108 8.54 -13.18 11.55
C ASP A 108 9.34 -12.27 10.59
N PHE A 109 9.41 -12.61 9.29
CA PHE A 109 10.00 -11.75 8.26
C PHE A 109 9.09 -10.56 7.91
N PHE A 110 7.77 -10.77 7.96
CA PHE A 110 6.78 -9.73 7.63
C PHE A 110 6.50 -8.78 8.79
N PHE A 111 6.77 -9.22 10.03
CA PHE A 111 6.61 -8.44 11.25
C PHE A 111 7.89 -8.50 12.07
N PRO A 112 8.95 -7.74 11.69
CA PRO A 112 10.13 -7.62 12.53
C PRO A 112 9.72 -7.11 13.92
N PRO A 113 10.44 -7.52 14.99
CA PRO A 113 10.18 -6.99 16.32
C PRO A 113 10.23 -5.46 16.27
N PRO A 114 9.35 -4.76 17.02
CA PRO A 114 9.41 -3.30 17.09
C PRO A 114 10.83 -2.93 17.52
N SER A 115 11.51 -2.10 16.70
CA SER A 115 12.81 -1.56 17.07
C SER A 115 12.66 -0.89 18.42
N VAL A 116 13.28 -1.49 19.43
CA VAL A 116 13.41 -0.92 20.76
C VAL A 116 14.21 0.37 20.57
N LYS A 117 13.59 1.51 20.86
CA LYS A 117 14.33 2.75 21.13
C LYS A 117 15.08 2.59 22.45
#